data_AF-M1J6L2-F1
#
_entry.id   AF-M1J6L2-F1
#
_cell.length_a   1.000
_cell.length_b   1.000
_cell.length_c   1.000
_cell.angle_alpha   90.00
_cell.angle_beta   90.00
_cell.angle_gamma   90.00
#
_symmetry.space_group_name_H-M   'P 1'
#
loop_
_entity.id
_entity.type
_entity.pdbx_description
1 polymer ?
#
loop_
_entity_poly.entity_id
_entity_poly.type
_entity_poly.pdbx_seq_one_letter_code
_entity_poly.pdbx_strand_id
1 'polypeptide(L)'
;MSDLILSSERRLTAAEFQQLASVPTAVEWFANIDNPRTRRAYKNDLQDFCSFVGLASAEEFRAVTRSHVLAWRAQLELRGLAGATIRRKLAALASLFDHLLENNGNRPGNTPS
;
A
#
# COMPACT_ATOMS: atom_id res chain seq x y z
N MET A 1 31.58 -5.21 -14.87
CA MET A 1 31.19 -3.87 -15.32
C MET A 1 29.77 -3.67 -14.86
N SER A 2 29.61 -2.74 -13.92
CA SER A 2 28.39 -2.47 -13.19
C SER A 2 27.49 -1.61 -14.05
N ASP A 3 26.30 -2.09 -14.38
CA ASP A 3 25.34 -1.30 -15.15
C ASP A 3 23.94 -1.32 -14.52
N LEU A 4 23.46 -0.09 -14.33
CA LEU A 4 22.13 0.37 -13.96
C LEU A 4 21.61 0.13 -12.54
N ILE A 5 22.12 0.98 -11.65
CA ILE A 5 21.21 1.82 -10.84
C ILE A 5 20.26 2.53 -11.80
N LEU A 6 18.97 2.23 -11.68
CA LEU A 6 17.83 3.15 -11.70
C LEU A 6 16.60 2.26 -11.58
N SER A 7 16.29 1.87 -10.34
CA SER A 7 14.97 1.39 -9.93
C SER A 7 13.99 2.56 -10.13
N SER A 8 13.69 2.85 -11.38
CA SER A 8 12.72 3.86 -11.79
C SER A 8 11.41 3.48 -11.12
N GLU A 9 10.83 4.45 -10.41
CA GLU A 9 9.48 4.39 -9.85
C GLU A 9 8.49 3.98 -10.97
N ARG A 10 8.35 2.68 -11.25
CA ARG A 10 7.34 2.18 -12.19
C ARG A 10 6.00 2.39 -11.53
N ARG A 11 5.43 3.57 -11.75
CA ARG A 11 4.05 3.87 -11.42
C ARG A 11 3.19 3.04 -12.36
N LEU A 12 2.54 2.03 -11.80
CA LEU A 12 1.56 1.26 -12.53
C LEU A 12 0.44 2.17 -13.03
N THR A 13 -0.03 1.89 -14.24
CA THR A 13 -1.23 2.49 -14.79
C THR A 13 -2.45 2.00 -14.01
N ALA A 14 -3.56 2.77 -14.05
CA ALA A 14 -4.79 2.39 -13.36
C ALA A 14 -5.32 1.00 -13.81
N ALA A 15 -5.08 0.62 -15.07
CA ALA A 15 -5.48 -0.68 -15.61
C ALA A 15 -4.59 -1.82 -15.12
N GLU A 16 -3.26 -1.62 -15.06
CA GLU A 16 -2.32 -2.58 -14.47
C GLU A 16 -2.65 -2.78 -12.99
N PHE A 17 -2.94 -1.70 -12.27
CA PHE A 17 -3.36 -1.74 -10.86
C PHE A 17 -4.68 -2.50 -10.64
N GLN A 18 -5.63 -2.42 -11.57
CA GLN A 18 -6.89 -3.16 -11.50
C GLN A 18 -6.70 -4.67 -11.70
N GLN A 19 -5.79 -5.09 -12.59
CA GLN A 19 -5.50 -6.50 -12.88
C GLN A 19 -4.78 -7.23 -11.74
N LEU A 20 -4.06 -6.50 -10.88
CA LEU A 20 -3.26 -7.08 -9.82
C LEU A 20 -4.09 -7.84 -8.77
N ALA A 21 -5.30 -7.42 -8.45
CA ALA A 21 -5.89 -7.86 -7.19
C ALA A 21 -6.71 -9.16 -7.28
N SER A 22 -6.07 -10.22 -6.82
CA SER A 22 -6.76 -11.25 -6.03
C SER A 22 -6.56 -10.91 -4.54
N VAL A 23 -7.65 -10.83 -3.79
CA VAL A 23 -7.69 -10.34 -2.40
C VAL A 23 -7.12 -11.30 -1.30
N PRO A 24 -6.51 -12.49 -1.57
CA PRO A 24 -5.79 -13.25 -0.54
C PRO A 24 -4.50 -12.59 0.01
N THR A 25 -3.79 -11.78 -0.79
CA THR A 25 -2.41 -11.36 -0.48
C THR A 25 -2.30 -10.34 0.65
N ALA A 26 -3.28 -9.45 0.83
CA ALA A 26 -3.29 -8.49 1.95
C ALA A 26 -3.42 -9.17 3.33
N VAL A 27 -4.11 -10.31 3.39
CA VAL A 27 -4.27 -11.09 4.62
C VAL A 27 -2.95 -11.77 4.98
N GLU A 28 -2.25 -12.32 3.98
CA GLU A 28 -0.93 -12.94 4.14
C GLU A 28 0.11 -11.93 4.61
N TRP A 29 0.16 -10.74 4.01
CA TRP A 29 0.99 -9.63 4.47
C TRP A 29 0.82 -9.37 5.96
N PHE A 30 -0.43 -9.25 6.41
CA PHE A 30 -0.73 -8.92 7.78
C PHE A 30 -0.34 -10.04 8.75
N ALA A 31 -0.46 -11.30 8.32
CA ALA A 31 -0.02 -12.47 9.08
C ALA A 31 1.51 -12.51 9.25
N ASN A 32 2.25 -12.04 8.23
CA ASN A 32 3.73 -12.02 8.20
C ASN A 32 4.37 -10.88 9.01
N ILE A 33 3.58 -10.01 9.65
CA ILE A 33 4.13 -8.98 10.57
C ILE A 33 4.38 -9.61 11.94
N ASP A 34 5.63 -10.01 12.20
CA ASP A 34 6.05 -10.70 13.44
C ASP A 34 5.83 -9.87 14.70
N ASN A 35 6.10 -8.56 14.64
CA ASN A 35 5.97 -7.70 15.81
C ASN A 35 4.49 -7.34 16.06
N PRO A 36 3.87 -7.82 17.16
CA PRO A 36 2.46 -7.60 17.42
C PRO A 36 2.12 -6.12 17.66
N ARG A 37 3.07 -5.32 18.15
CA ARG A 37 2.89 -3.87 18.32
C ARG A 37 2.84 -3.17 16.96
N THR A 38 3.75 -3.51 16.07
CA THR A 38 3.78 -2.98 14.69
C THR A 38 2.53 -3.38 13.93
N ARG A 39 2.15 -4.66 14.01
CA ARG A 39 0.92 -5.19 13.40
C ARG A 39 -0.33 -4.44 13.86
N ARG A 40 -0.48 -4.22 15.17
CA ARG A 40 -1.60 -3.44 15.73
C ARG A 40 -1.57 -1.98 15.27
N ALA A 41 -0.39 -1.36 15.25
CA ALA A 41 -0.23 0.01 14.81
C ALA A 41 -0.64 0.17 13.33
N TYR A 42 -0.16 -0.72 12.46
CA TYR A 42 -0.49 -0.70 11.03
C TYR A 42 -1.97 -0.97 10.78
N LYS A 43 -2.58 -1.92 11.51
CA LYS A 43 -4.04 -2.13 11.45
C LYS A 43 -4.82 -0.85 11.71
N ASN A 44 -4.50 -0.17 12.81
CA ASN A 44 -5.20 1.05 13.20
C ASN A 44 -4.95 2.18 12.20
N ASP A 45 -3.74 2.27 11.62
CA ASP A 45 -3.42 3.27 10.61
C ASP A 45 -4.17 3.02 9.29
N LEU A 46 -4.27 1.76 8.85
CA LEU A 46 -5.02 1.39 7.66
C LEU A 46 -6.53 1.60 7.86
N GLN A 47 -7.06 1.31 9.05
CA GLN A 47 -8.46 1.60 9.38
C GLN A 47 -8.77 3.10 9.37
N ASP A 48 -7.87 3.92 9.93
CA ASP A 48 -7.96 5.39 9.90
C ASP A 48 -7.93 5.92 8.46
N PHE A 49 -7.11 5.34 7.59
CA PHE A 49 -7.08 5.67 6.17
C PHE A 49 -8.37 5.24 5.43
N CYS A 50 -8.83 4.00 5.60
CA CYS A 50 -10.07 3.52 4.99
C CYS A 50 -11.26 4.38 5.40
N SER A 51 -11.34 4.75 6.68
CA SER A 51 -12.40 5.60 7.21
C SER A 51 -12.35 7.01 6.62
N PHE A 52 -11.15 7.55 6.39
CA PHE A 52 -10.97 8.84 5.74
C PHE A 52 -11.40 8.85 4.27
N VAL A 53 -11.02 7.83 3.50
CA VAL A 53 -11.36 7.73 2.07
C VAL A 53 -12.81 7.29 1.86
N GLY A 54 -13.42 6.63 2.84
CA GLY A 54 -14.77 6.07 2.74
C GLY A 54 -14.79 4.67 2.11
N LEU A 55 -13.71 3.89 2.27
CA LEU A 55 -13.62 2.53 1.73
C LEU A 55 -14.43 1.57 2.61
N ALA A 56 -15.38 0.85 2.01
CA ALA A 56 -16.23 -0.12 2.69
C ALA A 56 -15.67 -1.55 2.62
N SER A 57 -14.76 -1.83 1.69
CA SER A 57 -14.18 -3.16 1.48
C SER A 57 -12.71 -3.11 1.10
N ALA A 58 -12.01 -4.24 1.29
CA ALA A 58 -10.62 -4.39 0.86
C ALA A 58 -10.44 -4.34 -0.68
N GLU A 59 -11.50 -4.63 -1.44
CA GLU A 59 -11.49 -4.56 -2.89
C GLU A 59 -11.39 -3.12 -3.40
N GLU A 60 -12.00 -2.18 -2.68
CA GLU A 60 -11.95 -0.75 -2.99
C GLU A 60 -10.57 -0.13 -2.75
N PHE A 61 -9.66 -0.83 -2.07
CA PHE A 61 -8.27 -0.40 -1.91
C PHE A 61 -7.55 -0.25 -3.25
N ARG A 62 -8.05 -0.89 -4.33
CA ARG A 62 -7.60 -0.71 -5.72
C ARG A 62 -8.02 0.62 -6.35
N ALA A 63 -8.98 1.32 -5.77
CA ALA A 63 -9.37 2.65 -6.24
C ALA A 63 -8.55 3.76 -5.57
N VAL A 64 -7.70 3.40 -4.60
CA VAL A 64 -6.82 4.35 -3.91
C VAL A 64 -5.77 4.86 -4.87
N THR A 65 -5.59 6.18 -4.87
CA THR A 65 -4.65 6.89 -5.74
C THR A 65 -3.75 7.79 -4.91
N ARG A 66 -2.73 8.38 -5.54
CA ARG A 66 -1.85 9.36 -4.89
C ARG A 66 -2.61 10.55 -4.29
N SER A 67 -3.71 11.00 -4.90
CA SER A 67 -4.49 12.11 -4.38
C SER A 67 -5.13 11.79 -3.04
N HIS A 68 -5.62 10.55 -2.84
CA HIS A 68 -6.14 10.10 -1.55
C HIS A 68 -5.07 10.11 -0.45
N VAL A 69 -3.85 9.65 -0.77
CA VAL A 69 -2.73 9.64 0.19
C VAL A 69 -2.29 11.06 0.56
N LEU A 70 -2.23 11.98 -0.41
CA LEU A 70 -1.90 13.39 -0.16
C LEU A 70 -2.99 14.09 0.65
N ALA A 71 -4.26 13.86 0.34
CA ALA A 71 -5.39 14.41 1.09
C ALA A 71 -5.40 13.91 2.54
N TRP A 72 -5.13 12.62 2.75
CA TRP A 72 -5.03 12.06 4.09
C TRP A 72 -3.85 12.66 4.85
N ARG A 73 -2.67 12.78 4.23
CA ARG A 73 -1.52 13.43 4.85
C ARG A 73 -1.85 14.85 5.32
N ALA A 74 -2.48 15.65 4.46
CA ALA A 74 -2.91 17.01 4.82
C ALA A 74 -3.90 17.01 6.00
N GLN A 75 -4.82 16.04 6.05
CA GLN A 75 -5.73 15.88 7.18
C GLN A 75 -4.99 15.50 8.47
N LEU A 76 -3.98 14.63 8.41
CA LEU A 76 -3.17 14.26 9.58
C LEU A 76 -2.36 15.46 10.12
N GLU A 77 -1.87 16.33 9.23
CA GLU A 77 -1.21 17.58 9.58
C GLU A 77 -2.21 18.56 10.24
N LEU A 78 -3.42 18.69 9.68
CA LEU A 78 -4.50 19.51 10.27
C LEU A 78 -4.94 19.01 11.66
N ARG A 79 -4.90 17.69 11.88
CA ARG A 79 -5.15 17.06 13.20
C ARG A 79 -4.03 17.31 14.21
N GLY A 80 -2.93 17.97 13.82
CA GLY A 80 -1.81 18.29 14.70
C GLY A 80 -1.00 17.07 15.14
N LEU A 81 -1.01 15.98 14.36
CA LEU A 81 -0.26 14.78 14.71
C LEU A 81 1.25 15.02 14.62
N ALA A 82 2.00 14.45 15.57
CA ALA A 82 3.46 14.49 15.52
C ALA A 82 4.00 13.88 14.22
N GLY A 83 5.05 14.48 13.65
CA GLY A 83 5.63 14.02 12.37
C GLY A 83 6.06 12.55 12.39
N ALA A 84 6.46 12.01 13.55
CA ALA A 84 6.75 10.59 13.70
C ALA A 84 5.52 9.69 13.51
N THR A 85 4.36 10.13 14.00
CA THR A 85 3.08 9.44 13.83
C THR A 85 2.62 9.49 12.37
N ILE A 86 2.77 10.63 11.71
CA ILE A 86 2.43 10.78 10.27
C ILE A 86 3.33 9.87 9.42
N ARG A 87 4.64 9.84 9.69
CA ARG A 87 5.57 8.94 8.98
C ARG A 87 5.23 7.47 9.17
N ARG A 88 4.88 7.04 10.39
CA ARG A 88 4.44 5.65 10.64
C ARG A 88 3.17 5.30 9.86
N LYS A 89 2.20 6.19 9.85
CA LYS A 89 0.94 6.05 9.10
C LYS A 89 1.18 5.89 7.59
N LEU A 90 2.03 6.73 7.02
CA LEU A 90 2.41 6.64 5.60
C LEU A 90 3.24 5.38 5.30
N ALA A 91 4.11 4.94 6.22
CA ALA A 91 4.87 3.71 6.08
C ALA A 91 3.98 2.46 6.07
N ALA A 92 2.90 2.45 6.85
CA ALA A 92 1.91 1.36 6.83
C ALA A 92 1.25 1.23 5.45
N LEU A 93 0.87 2.35 4.82
CA LEU A 93 0.34 2.35 3.45
C LEU A 93 1.39 1.92 2.42
N ALA A 94 2.60 2.47 2.50
CA ALA A 94 3.68 2.12 1.57
C ALA A 94 3.98 0.62 1.62
N SER A 95 4.18 0.07 2.83
CA SER A 95 4.46 -1.36 3.01
C SER A 95 3.36 -2.27 2.48
N LEU A 96 2.08 -1.89 2.64
CA LEU A 96 0.97 -2.64 2.08
C LEU A 96 0.96 -2.58 0.55
N PHE A 97 1.14 -1.39 -0.04
CA PHE A 97 1.17 -1.24 -1.50
C PHE A 97 2.36 -1.98 -2.11
N ASP A 98 3.55 -1.88 -1.52
CA ASP A 98 4.74 -2.60 -1.99
C ASP A 98 4.48 -4.12 -2.04
N HIS A 99 3.89 -4.69 -0.97
CA HIS A 99 3.53 -6.09 -0.94
C HIS A 99 2.49 -6.49 -1.99
N LEU A 100 1.48 -5.64 -2.20
CA LEU A 100 0.48 -5.86 -3.25
C LEU A 100 1.12 -5.77 -4.64
N LEU A 101 2.10 -4.92 -4.87
CA LEU A 101 2.80 -4.83 -6.15
C LEU A 101 3.68 -6.07 -6.41
N GLU A 102 4.42 -6.52 -5.39
CA GLU A 102 5.30 -7.69 -5.47
C GLU A 102 4.54 -8.99 -5.75
N ASN A 103 3.47 -9.25 -4.99
CA ASN A 103 2.72 -10.50 -5.12
C ASN A 103 1.85 -10.59 -6.37
N ASN A 104 1.48 -9.44 -6.93
CA ASN A 104 0.67 -9.40 -8.12
C ASN A 104 1.52 -9.28 -9.41
N GLY A 105 2.79 -8.89 -9.29
CA GLY A 105 3.78 -8.94 -10.38
C GLY A 105 4.33 -10.35 -10.66
N ASN A 106 4.21 -11.27 -9.71
CA ASN A 106 4.70 -12.64 -9.82
C ASN A 106 3.64 -13.57 -10.45
N ARG A 107 3.19 -13.27 -11.68
CA ARG A 107 2.47 -14.25 -12.52
C ARG A 107 3.50 -14.97 -13.40
N PRO A 108 3.85 -16.26 -13.17
CA PRO A 108 4.62 -17.03 -14.12
C PRO A 108 3.71 -17.35 -15.32
N GLY A 109 3.72 -16.50 -16.34
CA GLY A 109 2.79 -16.64 -17.45
C GLY A 109 3.08 -15.75 -18.64
N ASN A 110 4.36 -15.65 -19.00
CA ASN A 110 4.82 -15.28 -20.34
C ASN A 110 6.03 -16.16 -20.70
N THR A 111 5.76 -17.41 -21.07
CA THR A 111 6.65 -18.18 -21.95
C THR A 111 6.26 -17.84 -23.39
N PRO A 112 7.09 -17.13 -24.16
CA PRO A 112 6.87 -17.05 -25.60
C PRO A 112 7.05 -18.46 -26.17
N SER A 113 5.99 -18.98 -26.80
CA SER A 113 6.06 -20.15 -27.68
C SER A 113 6.73 -19.78 -29.01
#